data_AF-A0A0F2J888-F1
#
_entry.id   AF-A0A0F2J888-F1
#
_cell.length_a   1.000
_cell.length_b   1.000
_cell.length_c   1.000
_cell.angle_alpha   90.00
_cell.angle_beta   90.00
_cell.angle_gamma   90.00
#
_symmetry.space_group_name_H-M   'P 1'
#
loop_
_entity.id
_entity.type
_entity.pdbx_description
1 polymer ?
#
loop_
_entity_poly.entity_id
_entity_poly.type
_entity_poly.pdbx_seq_one_letter_code
_entity_poly.pdbx_strand_id
1 'polypeptide(L)'
;MTRQRILLISLVGFLIFGALLGGKLVYQKKWVDVTVMSQSQQIPGIVSAKVVTNSGLKEMVVTTDHLTNLRQASNTLVKLAEGVPIRFMDHENEALEKLFGQIQFALQEGIARGNFTEMDKSVRAQAEKAGVQLELEMDNDAIYVLLNQGDAQLIEVIERNGLKKFLPTENE
;
A
#
# COMPACT_ATOMS: atom_id res chain seq x y z
N MET A 1 -26.03 29.32 46.79
CA MET A 1 -26.75 29.27 45.49
C MET A 1 -25.82 29.34 44.27
N THR A 2 -24.84 30.24 44.20
CA THR A 2 -23.92 30.38 43.04
C THR A 2 -22.93 29.21 42.87
N ARG A 3 -22.32 28.70 43.94
CA ARG A 3 -21.40 27.54 43.86
C ARG A 3 -22.02 26.26 43.31
N GLN A 4 -23.28 25.96 43.68
CA GLN A 4 -23.99 24.78 43.17
C GLN A 4 -24.28 24.90 41.67
N ARG A 5 -24.65 26.09 41.18
CA ARG A 5 -24.88 26.33 39.75
C ARG A 5 -23.59 26.20 38.94
N ILE A 6 -22.47 26.70 39.45
CA ILE A 6 -21.16 26.58 38.80
C ILE A 6 -20.71 25.11 38.75
N LEU A 7 -20.90 24.34 39.82
CA LEU A 7 -20.60 22.91 39.84
C LEU A 7 -21.44 22.13 38.82
N LEU A 8 -22.73 22.44 38.72
CA LEU A 8 -23.65 21.77 37.81
C LEU A 8 -23.32 22.10 36.34
N ILE A 9 -23.02 23.37 36.03
CA ILE A 9 -22.58 23.79 34.69
C ILE A 9 -21.24 23.14 34.33
N SER A 10 -20.28 23.07 35.26
CA SER A 10 -18.98 22.42 35.03
C SER A 10 -19.12 20.92 34.79
N LEU A 11 -20.00 20.24 35.54
CA LEU A 11 -20.27 18.81 35.37
C LEU A 11 -20.89 18.52 33.98
N VAL A 12 -21.87 19.32 33.57
CA VAL A 12 -22.51 19.18 32.25
C VAL A 12 -21.52 19.49 31.13
N GLY A 13 -20.71 20.54 31.28
CA GLY A 13 -19.65 20.89 30.34
C GLY A 13 -18.62 19.76 30.20
N PHE A 14 -18.21 19.13 31.30
CA PHE A 14 -17.27 18.01 31.29
C PHE A 14 -17.87 16.76 30.64
N LEU A 15 -19.16 16.47 30.88
CA LEU A 15 -19.88 15.38 30.22
C LEU A 15 -19.97 15.57 28.69
N ILE A 16 -20.30 16.78 28.24
CA ILE A 16 -20.36 17.10 26.81
C ILE A 16 -18.95 17.02 26.20
N PHE A 17 -17.94 17.56 26.87
CA PHE A 17 -16.55 17.51 26.40
C PHE A 17 -16.03 16.07 26.32
N GLY A 18 -16.34 15.25 27.32
CA GLY A 18 -16.03 13.82 27.33
C GLY A 18 -16.76 13.06 26.23
N ALA A 19 -18.03 13.35 25.97
CA ALA A 19 -18.80 12.75 24.88
C ALA A 19 -18.25 13.15 23.49
N LEU A 20 -17.87 14.41 23.29
CA LEU A 20 -17.27 14.89 22.05
C LEU A 20 -15.88 14.27 21.81
N LEU A 21 -15.03 14.19 22.84
CA LEU A 21 -13.73 13.51 22.75
C LEU A 21 -13.88 12.01 22.50
N GLY A 22 -14.77 11.35 23.24
CA GLY A 22 -15.06 9.93 23.08
C GLY A 22 -15.61 9.61 21.69
N GLY A 23 -16.56 10.41 21.21
CA GLY A 23 -17.11 10.31 19.86
C GLY A 23 -16.05 10.51 18.78
N LYS A 24 -15.17 11.52 18.91
CA LYS A 24 -14.07 11.77 17.97
C LYS A 24 -13.11 10.58 17.87
N LEU A 25 -12.72 9.99 19.01
CA LEU A 25 -11.78 8.86 19.03
C LEU A 25 -12.39 7.59 18.41
N VAL A 26 -13.66 7.31 18.69
CA VAL A 26 -14.37 6.15 18.13
C VAL A 26 -14.59 6.33 16.62
N TYR A 27 -14.99 7.54 16.20
CA TYR A 27 -15.21 7.87 14.79
C TYR A 27 -13.93 7.70 13.97
N GLN A 28 -12.81 8.27 14.43
CA GLN A 28 -11.54 8.20 13.70
C GLN A 28 -10.97 6.78 13.60
N LYS A 29 -11.15 5.93 14.62
CA LYS A 29 -10.57 4.58 14.61
C LYS A 29 -11.42 3.57 13.86
N LYS A 30 -12.74 3.53 14.08
CA LYS A 30 -13.59 2.48 13.51
C LYS A 30 -14.10 2.78 12.09
N TRP A 31 -14.31 4.05 11.73
CA TRP A 31 -14.85 4.37 10.40
C TRP A 31 -13.80 4.33 9.29
N VAL A 32 -12.55 4.71 9.59
CA VAL A 32 -11.45 4.67 8.61
C VAL A 32 -11.18 3.25 8.17
N ASP A 33 -11.02 2.30 9.10
CA ASP A 33 -10.74 0.89 8.76
C ASP A 33 -11.86 0.25 7.92
N VAL A 34 -13.12 0.53 8.25
CA VAL A 34 -14.27 -0.02 7.50
C VAL A 34 -14.38 0.59 6.10
N THR A 35 -14.13 1.90 5.97
CA THR A 35 -14.21 2.58 4.67
C THR A 35 -13.06 2.14 3.76
N VAL A 36 -11.82 2.15 4.27
CA VAL A 36 -10.62 1.69 3.56
C VAL A 36 -10.81 0.26 3.07
N MET A 37 -11.25 -0.66 3.93
CA MET A 37 -11.52 -2.04 3.55
C MET A 37 -12.56 -2.16 2.43
N SER A 38 -13.70 -1.47 2.57
CA SER A 38 -14.79 -1.58 1.59
C SER A 38 -14.43 -1.00 0.23
N GLN A 39 -13.62 0.06 0.19
CA GLN A 39 -13.20 0.72 -1.04
C GLN A 39 -12.01 0.01 -1.69
N SER A 40 -11.11 -0.59 -0.90
CA SER A 40 -9.98 -1.35 -1.44
C SER A 40 -10.44 -2.64 -2.11
N GLN A 41 -11.45 -3.31 -1.58
CA GLN A 41 -12.01 -4.55 -2.17
C GLN A 41 -12.71 -4.34 -3.52
N GLN A 42 -12.99 -3.09 -3.89
CA GLN A 42 -13.51 -2.77 -5.23
C GLN A 42 -12.40 -2.78 -6.29
N ILE A 43 -11.14 -2.76 -5.89
CA ILE A 43 -9.99 -2.86 -6.77
C ILE A 43 -9.79 -4.36 -7.08
N PRO A 44 -9.82 -4.77 -8.36
CA PRO A 44 -9.65 -6.17 -8.75
C PRO A 44 -8.35 -6.74 -8.20
N GLY A 45 -8.44 -7.86 -7.50
CA GLY A 45 -7.30 -8.59 -6.92
C GLY A 45 -6.75 -8.04 -5.60
N ILE A 46 -7.50 -7.16 -4.92
CA ILE A 46 -7.22 -6.79 -3.52
C ILE A 46 -8.20 -7.52 -2.60
N VAL A 47 -7.67 -8.34 -1.69
CA VAL A 47 -8.46 -9.08 -0.69
C VAL A 47 -8.79 -8.19 0.50
N SER A 48 -7.79 -7.44 0.97
CA SER A 48 -7.97 -6.55 2.12
C SER A 48 -6.96 -5.42 2.15
N ALA A 49 -7.36 -4.26 2.68
CA ALA A 49 -6.45 -3.18 3.06
C ALA A 49 -6.79 -2.70 4.46
N LYS A 50 -5.79 -2.60 5.34
CA LYS A 50 -5.98 -2.20 6.74
C LYS A 50 -4.88 -1.25 7.16
N VAL A 51 -5.24 -0.21 7.92
CA VAL A 51 -4.25 0.68 8.54
C VAL A 51 -3.86 0.10 9.90
N VAL A 52 -2.63 -0.37 10.01
CA VAL A 52 -2.07 -0.93 11.25
C VAL A 52 -1.03 0.02 11.84
N THR A 53 -0.75 -0.14 13.13
CA THR A 53 0.36 0.55 13.77
C THR A 53 1.42 -0.49 14.10
N ASN A 54 2.51 -0.49 13.34
CA ASN A 54 3.63 -1.40 13.49
C ASN A 54 4.82 -0.62 14.05
N SER A 55 5.37 -1.07 15.17
CA SER A 55 6.54 -0.43 15.80
C SER A 55 6.39 1.09 16.06
N GLY A 56 5.16 1.55 16.29
CA GLY A 56 4.82 2.95 16.53
C GLY A 56 4.61 3.81 15.26
N LEU A 57 4.79 3.23 14.07
CA LEU A 57 4.52 3.87 12.79
C LEU A 57 3.21 3.33 12.20
N LYS A 58 2.41 4.21 11.58
CA LYS A 58 1.22 3.80 10.85
C LYS A 58 1.61 3.35 9.45
N GLU A 59 1.10 2.20 9.03
CA GLU A 59 1.24 1.68 7.67
C GLU A 59 -0.08 1.07 7.20
N MET A 60 -0.35 1.11 5.90
CA MET A 60 -1.48 0.44 5.28
C MET A 60 -0.98 -0.89 4.72
N VAL A 61 -1.40 -2.00 5.32
CA VAL A 61 -1.08 -3.34 4.83
C VAL A 61 -2.17 -3.78 3.87
N VAL A 62 -1.76 -4.15 2.65
CA VAL A 62 -2.63 -4.54 1.55
C VAL A 62 -2.37 -5.98 1.17
N THR A 63 -3.33 -6.86 1.46
CA THR A 63 -3.31 -8.26 1.03
C THR A 63 -3.93 -8.36 -0.36
N THR A 64 -3.24 -9.06 -1.25
CA THR A 64 -3.62 -9.19 -2.65
C THR A 64 -3.88 -10.66 -3.01
N ASP A 65 -4.70 -10.87 -4.04
CA ASP A 65 -4.96 -12.17 -4.64
C ASP A 65 -5.13 -11.96 -6.14
N HIS A 66 -4.21 -12.49 -6.94
CA HIS A 66 -4.19 -12.29 -8.39
C HIS A 66 -4.42 -10.83 -8.83
N LEU A 67 -3.70 -9.88 -8.21
CA LEU A 67 -3.73 -8.47 -8.60
C LEU A 67 -3.36 -8.30 -10.08
N THR A 68 -4.01 -7.34 -10.75
CA THR A 68 -3.66 -6.88 -12.10
C THR A 68 -3.75 -5.35 -12.14
N ASN A 69 -3.10 -4.71 -13.12
CA ASN A 69 -3.08 -3.25 -13.25
C ASN A 69 -2.50 -2.58 -11.98
N LEU A 70 -1.33 -3.03 -11.53
CA LEU A 70 -0.70 -2.63 -10.27
C LEU A 70 -0.56 -1.10 -10.17
N ARG A 71 -0.27 -0.40 -11.27
CA ARG A 71 -0.19 1.06 -11.28
C ARG A 71 -1.53 1.71 -10.92
N GLN A 72 -2.64 1.22 -11.48
CA GLN A 72 -3.97 1.78 -11.19
C GLN A 72 -4.40 1.46 -9.76
N ALA A 73 -4.15 0.23 -9.30
CA ALA A 73 -4.40 -0.19 -7.92
C ALA A 73 -3.62 0.69 -6.93
N SER A 74 -2.32 0.85 -7.15
CA SER A 74 -1.43 1.69 -6.34
C SER A 74 -1.90 3.15 -6.30
N ASN A 75 -2.26 3.74 -7.44
CA ASN A 75 -2.77 5.11 -7.50
C ASN A 75 -4.09 5.31 -6.75
N THR A 76 -4.93 4.27 -6.70
CA THR A 76 -6.18 4.30 -5.94
C THR A 76 -5.90 4.16 -4.45
N LEU A 77 -5.02 3.23 -4.07
CA LEU A 77 -4.60 3.01 -2.68
C LEU A 77 -3.92 4.24 -2.07
N VAL A 78 -3.04 4.92 -2.82
CA VAL A 78 -2.37 6.16 -2.34
C VAL A 78 -3.40 7.24 -1.97
N LYS A 79 -4.51 7.34 -2.71
CA LYS A 79 -5.60 8.28 -2.39
C LYS A 79 -6.37 7.85 -1.15
N LEU A 80 -6.60 6.54 -0.98
CA LEU A 80 -7.27 5.96 0.19
C LEU A 80 -6.43 6.00 1.47
N ALA A 81 -5.11 5.95 1.33
CA ALA A 81 -4.17 5.91 2.45
C ALA A 81 -3.95 7.28 3.10
N GLU A 82 -4.36 8.37 2.46
CA GLU A 82 -4.25 9.74 3.00
C GLU A 82 -2.85 10.08 3.56
N GLY A 83 -1.79 9.61 2.88
CA GLY A 83 -0.40 9.84 3.27
C GLY A 83 0.20 8.82 4.23
N VAL A 84 -0.52 7.76 4.58
CA VAL A 84 0.04 6.58 5.25
C VAL A 84 0.82 5.74 4.24
N PRO A 85 2.07 5.32 4.53
CA PRO A 85 2.83 4.42 3.67
C PRO A 85 2.12 3.07 3.48
N ILE A 86 2.17 2.54 2.25
CA ILE A 86 1.50 1.30 1.85
C ILE A 86 2.53 0.18 1.80
N ARG A 87 2.17 -0.98 2.34
CA ARG A 87 2.93 -2.23 2.22
C ARG A 87 2.05 -3.27 1.55
N PHE A 88 2.52 -3.86 0.46
CA PHE A 88 1.86 -5.00 -0.15
C PHE A 88 2.28 -6.29 0.59
N MET A 89 1.31 -7.17 0.78
CA MET A 89 1.54 -8.57 1.12
C MET A 89 1.34 -9.38 -0.15
N ASP A 90 2.39 -10.03 -0.60
CA ASP A 90 2.36 -10.89 -1.77
C ASP A 90 2.54 -12.37 -1.38
N HIS A 91 2.44 -13.24 -2.37
CA HIS A 91 2.55 -14.68 -2.21
C HIS A 91 3.52 -15.21 -3.26
N GLU A 92 4.79 -14.83 -3.10
CA GLU A 92 5.84 -15.20 -4.04
C GLU A 92 6.32 -16.65 -3.84
N ASN A 93 6.98 -17.19 -4.86
CA ASN A 93 7.68 -18.45 -4.79
C ASN A 93 9.18 -18.24 -5.09
N GLU A 94 10.02 -19.24 -4.82
CA GLU A 94 11.47 -19.15 -5.06
C GLU A 94 11.83 -18.81 -6.52
N ALA A 95 10.98 -19.19 -7.50
CA ALA A 95 11.24 -18.88 -8.91
C ALA A 95 11.00 -17.39 -9.22
N LEU A 96 9.97 -16.78 -8.63
CA LEU A 96 9.68 -15.36 -8.73
C LEU A 96 10.75 -14.53 -8.03
N GLU A 97 11.14 -14.89 -6.81
CA GLU A 97 12.21 -14.22 -6.07
C GLU A 97 13.53 -14.24 -6.86
N LYS A 98 13.89 -15.41 -7.41
CA LYS A 98 15.09 -15.57 -8.23
C LYS A 98 15.04 -14.75 -9.52
N LEU A 99 13.89 -14.73 -10.21
CA LEU A 99 13.70 -13.90 -11.39
C LEU A 99 13.81 -12.42 -11.03
N PHE A 100 13.17 -12.00 -9.94
CA PHE A 100 13.21 -10.63 -9.46
C PHE A 100 14.64 -10.17 -9.18
N GLY A 101 15.43 -10.98 -8.48
CA GLY A 101 16.85 -10.71 -8.25
C GLY A 101 17.68 -10.57 -9.53
N GLN A 102 17.31 -11.26 -10.62
CA GLN A 102 17.98 -11.12 -11.92
C GLN A 102 17.59 -9.83 -12.65
N ILE A 103 16.28 -9.53 -12.70
CA ILE A 103 15.79 -8.33 -13.39
C ILE A 103 16.14 -7.04 -12.64
N GLN A 104 16.41 -7.13 -11.33
CA GLN A 104 16.78 -5.98 -10.49
C GLN A 104 17.97 -5.20 -11.05
N PHE A 105 18.97 -5.86 -11.65
CA PHE A 105 20.09 -5.17 -12.28
C PHE A 105 19.64 -4.26 -13.43
N ALA A 106 18.75 -4.75 -14.29
CA ALA A 106 18.21 -3.97 -15.40
C ALA A 106 17.33 -2.82 -14.88
N LEU A 107 16.53 -3.05 -13.83
CA LEU A 107 15.72 -2.02 -13.17
C LEU A 107 16.61 -0.90 -12.61
N GLN A 108 17.64 -1.25 -11.85
CA GLN A 108 18.57 -0.30 -11.25
C GLN A 108 19.39 0.45 -12.30
N GLU A 109 19.86 -0.23 -13.35
CA GLU A 109 20.54 0.43 -14.48
C GLU A 109 19.61 1.42 -15.19
N GLY A 110 18.36 1.02 -15.46
CA GLY A 110 17.35 1.89 -16.05
C GLY A 110 17.10 3.15 -15.22
N ILE A 111 16.99 3.00 -13.91
CA ILE A 111 16.84 4.12 -12.96
C ILE A 111 18.07 5.03 -12.98
N ALA A 112 19.28 4.46 -12.90
CA ALA A 112 20.51 5.22 -12.77
C ALA A 112 20.91 5.94 -14.07
N ARG A 113 20.66 5.33 -15.24
CA ARG A 113 21.07 5.84 -16.56
C ARG A 113 19.94 6.54 -17.30
N GLY A 114 18.69 6.34 -16.90
CA GLY A 114 17.51 6.83 -17.61
C GLY A 114 17.14 5.99 -18.85
N ASN A 115 17.78 4.83 -19.06
CA ASN A 115 17.56 3.97 -20.23
C ASN A 115 16.35 3.03 -20.05
N PHE A 116 15.17 3.60 -19.78
CA PHE A 116 13.96 2.83 -19.43
C PHE A 116 13.47 1.91 -20.54
N THR A 117 13.68 2.25 -21.81
CA THR A 117 13.28 1.40 -22.93
C THR A 117 14.17 0.15 -23.05
N GLU A 118 15.45 0.24 -22.72
CA GLU A 118 16.36 -0.91 -22.70
C GLU A 118 16.08 -1.80 -21.50
N MET A 119 15.81 -1.19 -20.34
CA MET A 119 15.31 -1.87 -19.15
C MET A 119 14.05 -2.69 -19.48
N ASP A 120 13.02 -2.07 -20.06
CA ASP A 120 11.76 -2.76 -20.39
C ASP A 120 11.99 -4.00 -21.27
N LYS A 121 12.79 -3.86 -22.33
CA LYS A 121 13.15 -4.98 -23.22
C LYS A 121 13.89 -6.10 -22.47
N SER A 122 14.87 -5.75 -21.65
CA SER A 122 15.69 -6.71 -20.90
C SER A 122 14.86 -7.48 -19.87
N VAL A 123 14.03 -6.77 -19.11
CA VAL A 123 13.17 -7.35 -18.07
C VAL A 123 12.12 -8.27 -18.70
N ARG A 124 11.45 -7.84 -19.78
CA ARG A 124 10.48 -8.68 -20.51
C ARG A 124 11.11 -9.96 -21.07
N ALA A 125 12.28 -9.85 -21.70
CA ALA A 125 12.97 -11.02 -22.25
C ALA A 125 13.34 -12.05 -21.16
N GLN A 126 13.74 -11.59 -19.97
CA GLN A 126 14.05 -12.47 -18.84
C GLN A 126 12.79 -13.14 -18.28
N ALA A 127 11.69 -12.40 -18.13
CA ALA A 127 10.41 -12.95 -17.66
C ALA A 127 9.85 -13.98 -18.65
N GLU A 128 9.86 -13.67 -19.96
CA GLU A 128 9.43 -14.60 -21.02
C GLU A 128 10.24 -15.89 -21.01
N LYS A 129 11.57 -15.80 -20.87
CA LYS A 129 12.45 -16.97 -20.77
C LYS A 129 12.15 -17.83 -19.55
N ALA A 130 11.70 -17.23 -18.45
CA ALA A 130 11.30 -17.92 -17.23
C ALA A 130 9.85 -18.43 -17.27
N GLY A 131 9.07 -18.12 -18.32
CA GLY A 131 7.65 -18.46 -18.40
C GLY A 131 6.79 -17.72 -17.38
N VAL A 132 7.23 -16.54 -16.93
CA VAL A 132 6.55 -15.71 -15.95
C VAL A 132 5.82 -14.58 -16.67
N GLN A 133 4.57 -14.32 -16.29
CA GLN A 133 3.82 -13.19 -16.82
C GLN A 133 4.28 -11.92 -16.10
N LEU A 134 4.73 -10.94 -16.87
CA LEU A 134 5.22 -9.66 -16.37
C LEU A 134 4.28 -8.53 -16.77
N GLU A 135 3.84 -7.77 -15.77
CA GLU A 135 3.30 -6.43 -15.96
C GLU A 135 4.33 -5.43 -15.41
N LEU A 136 4.95 -4.69 -16.33
CA LEU A 136 5.93 -3.65 -16.04
C LEU A 136 5.37 -2.33 -16.54
N GLU A 137 5.07 -1.42 -15.61
CA GLU A 137 4.58 -0.08 -15.90
C GLU A 137 5.41 0.97 -15.14
N MET A 138 5.33 2.22 -15.57
CA MET A 138 6.04 3.33 -14.93
C MET A 138 5.23 4.61 -15.08
N ASP A 139 5.32 5.47 -14.08
CA ASP A 139 4.92 6.86 -14.15
C ASP A 139 6.02 7.79 -13.64
N ASN A 140 5.67 9.04 -13.34
CA ASN A 140 6.61 10.04 -12.85
C ASN A 140 7.11 9.76 -11.43
N ASP A 141 6.38 8.97 -10.65
CA ASP A 141 6.64 8.73 -9.23
C ASP A 141 7.28 7.36 -8.97
N ALA A 142 6.90 6.33 -9.71
CA ALA A 142 7.33 4.96 -9.45
C ALA A 142 7.41 4.07 -10.70
N ILE A 143 8.13 2.95 -10.56
CA ILE A 143 8.11 1.79 -11.46
C ILE A 143 7.33 0.69 -10.74
N TYR A 144 6.38 0.08 -11.44
CA TYR A 144 5.49 -0.95 -10.93
C TYR A 144 5.87 -2.26 -11.59
N VAL A 145 6.25 -3.23 -10.77
CA VAL A 145 6.66 -4.57 -11.21
C VAL A 145 5.68 -5.56 -10.61
N LEU A 146 5.00 -6.31 -11.47
CA LEU A 146 4.12 -7.38 -11.08
C LEU A 146 4.50 -8.63 -11.85
N LEU A 147 4.86 -9.69 -11.12
CA LEU A 147 5.22 -10.98 -11.68
C LEU A 147 4.19 -12.02 -11.25
N ASN A 148 3.63 -12.74 -12.22
CA ASN A 148 2.63 -13.78 -12.00
C ASN A 148 3.10 -15.12 -12.56
N GLN A 149 3.01 -16.17 -11.74
CA GLN A 149 3.30 -17.54 -12.14
C GLN A 149 2.33 -18.52 -11.47
N GLY A 150 1.29 -18.92 -12.20
CA GLY A 150 0.22 -19.75 -11.64
C GLY A 150 -0.49 -19.02 -10.51
N ASP A 151 -0.46 -19.63 -9.32
CA ASP A 151 -1.02 -19.07 -8.08
C ASP A 151 0.02 -18.29 -7.27
N ALA A 152 1.22 -18.05 -7.79
CA ALA A 152 2.24 -17.21 -7.13
C ALA A 152 2.28 -15.80 -7.75
N GLN A 153 2.42 -14.79 -6.91
CA GLN A 153 2.48 -13.38 -7.31
C GLN A 153 3.56 -12.66 -6.51
N LEU A 154 4.39 -11.88 -7.20
CA LEU A 154 5.38 -10.98 -6.60
C LEU A 154 5.08 -9.55 -7.02
N ILE A 155 5.00 -8.66 -6.03
CA ILE A 155 4.65 -7.25 -6.22
C ILE A 155 5.79 -6.38 -5.74
N GLU A 156 6.30 -5.50 -6.61
CA GLU A 156 7.26 -4.48 -6.19
C GLU A 156 6.89 -3.10 -6.77
N VAL A 157 6.93 -2.08 -5.91
CA VAL A 157 6.75 -0.68 -6.31
C VAL A 157 8.01 0.10 -5.96
N ILE A 158 8.79 0.43 -6.99
CA ILE A 158 10.07 1.13 -6.84
C ILE A 158 9.86 2.62 -7.04
N GLU A 159 9.96 3.39 -5.96
CA GLU A 159 9.84 4.84 -6.03
C GLU A 159 11.08 5.51 -6.63
N ARG A 160 10.83 6.58 -7.39
CA ARG A 160 11.87 7.34 -8.09
C ARG A 160 12.21 8.67 -7.42
N ASN A 161 11.27 9.24 -6.66
CA ASN A 161 11.38 10.58 -6.09
C ASN A 161 11.50 10.59 -4.55
N GLY A 162 11.62 9.42 -3.90
CA GLY A 162 11.79 9.30 -2.45
C GLY A 162 10.60 9.78 -1.62
N LEU A 163 9.39 9.63 -2.16
CA LEU A 163 8.15 10.10 -1.52
C LEU A 163 7.72 9.24 -0.32
N LYS A 164 8.31 8.04 -0.17
CA LYS A 164 8.05 7.04 0.87
C LYS A 164 6.57 6.69 1.03
N LYS A 165 5.83 6.69 -0.08
CA LYS A 165 4.44 6.22 -0.21
C LYS A 165 4.36 4.70 -0.13
N PHE A 166 5.39 3.99 -0.59
CA PHE A 166 5.46 2.53 -0.57
C PHE A 166 6.60 2.04 0.33
N LEU A 167 6.30 1.04 1.14
CA LEU A 167 7.25 0.27 1.94
C LEU A 167 7.63 -1.00 1.17
N PRO A 168 8.79 -1.61 1.47
CA PRO A 168 9.15 -2.91 0.88
C PRO A 168 8.03 -3.93 1.09
N THR A 169 7.68 -4.64 0.01
CA THR A 169 6.74 -5.74 0.05
C THR A 169 7.25 -6.83 1.00
N GLU A 170 6.34 -7.50 1.69
CA GLU A 170 6.66 -8.69 2.50
C GLU A 170 5.78 -9.85 2.05
N ASN A 171 6.31 -11.06 2.15
CA ASN A 171 5.60 -12.29 1.86
C ASN A 171 4.62 -12.62 3.02
N GLU A 172 3.39 -13.04 2.69
CA GLU A 172 2.32 -13.36 3.66
C GLU A 172 2.59 -14.63 4.51
#